data_AF-A0A7C4N4A4-F1
#
_entry.id   AF-A0A7C4N4A4-F1
#
_cell.length_a   1.000
_cell.length_b   1.000
_cell.length_c   1.000
_cell.angle_alpha   90.00
_cell.angle_beta   90.00
_cell.angle_gamma   90.00
#
_symmetry.space_group_name_H-M   'P 1'
#
loop_
_entity.id
_entity.type
_entity.pdbx_description
1 polymer ?
#
loop_
_entity_poly.entity_id
_entity_poly.type
_entity_poly.pdbx_seq_one_letter_code
_entity_poly.pdbx_strand_id
1 'polypeptide(L)'
;MNGTHMLNKIFKIISFYDNARWSSKSNYNLINFYQEKLTDDSKLLSHWLCYITDRQMDFTRIWNIAGFIFSELVDSIKKKNSIELLNPDKDISFIKKMRNNGYAFISRSKVNENKILLSYGFKSEEQVTFTSRYYPSDYFSILYTFDVLKHFDYSLTKYIVNQLYKHKDSSDYIKRLLFSLYLLSYYEIGQPKKDDLVKFKKNLEKAKKRTEKILKLLDDDNKNKEIFNKEYKKFLSKGNIFKQKRAWCSLRDFFKSPEFKPFFENSLKSENVGSEIINKLFT
;
A
#
# COMPACT_ATOMS: atom_id res chain seq x y z
N MET A 1 -4.12 41.71 9.59
CA MET A 1 -3.01 40.73 9.42
C MET A 1 -3.10 40.12 8.03
N ASN A 2 -2.11 40.33 7.17
CA ASN A 2 -2.11 39.83 5.79
C ASN A 2 -2.07 38.29 5.74
N GLY A 3 -2.95 37.68 4.95
CA GLY A 3 -3.11 36.21 4.85
C GLY A 3 -1.82 35.45 4.52
N THR A 4 -0.89 36.07 3.80
CA THR A 4 0.45 35.52 3.47
C THR A 4 1.30 35.27 4.73
N HIS A 5 1.21 36.13 5.75
CA HIS A 5 2.00 35.97 6.97
C HIS A 5 1.48 34.79 7.82
N MET A 6 0.15 34.57 7.83
CA MET A 6 -0.48 33.44 8.52
C MET A 6 -0.15 32.12 7.84
N LEU A 7 -0.20 32.06 6.51
CA LEU A 7 0.20 30.88 5.72
C LEU A 7 1.67 30.50 5.98
N ASN A 8 2.58 31.48 5.98
CA ASN A 8 3.99 31.22 6.27
C ASN A 8 4.20 30.67 7.68
N LYS A 9 3.46 31.16 8.69
CA LYS A 9 3.51 30.61 10.05
C LYS A 9 3.00 29.17 10.10
N ILE A 10 1.88 28.87 9.43
CA ILE A 10 1.33 27.51 9.35
C ILE A 10 2.34 26.56 8.70
N PHE A 11 2.96 26.95 7.58
CA PHE A 11 3.97 26.11 6.93
C PHE A 11 5.19 25.86 7.80
N LYS A 12 5.67 26.87 8.55
CA LYS A 12 6.77 26.69 9.50
C LYS A 12 6.40 25.69 10.60
N ILE A 13 5.20 25.78 11.16
CA ILE A 13 4.72 24.84 12.19
C ILE A 13 4.62 23.43 11.61
N ILE A 14 4.03 23.27 10.43
CA ILE A 14 3.93 21.96 9.75
C ILE A 14 5.32 21.38 9.49
N SER A 15 6.25 22.20 8.98
CA SER A 15 7.63 21.77 8.72
C SER A 15 8.36 21.36 10.00
N PHE A 16 8.13 22.08 11.11
CA PHE A 16 8.69 21.72 12.41
C PHE A 16 8.20 20.35 12.88
N TYR A 17 6.88 20.11 12.85
CA TYR A 17 6.31 18.80 13.22
C TYR A 17 6.78 17.68 12.30
N ASP A 18 6.90 17.94 11.01
CA ASP A 18 7.40 16.97 10.04
C ASP A 18 8.87 16.62 10.32
N ASN A 19 9.73 17.61 10.56
CA ASN A 19 11.13 17.38 10.93
C ASN A 19 11.25 16.62 12.27
N ALA A 20 10.45 16.98 13.27
CA ALA A 20 10.44 16.29 14.56
C ALA A 20 10.03 14.82 14.43
N ARG A 21 9.07 14.51 13.55
CA ARG A 21 8.66 13.12 13.26
C ARG A 21 9.83 12.26 12.76
N TRP A 22 10.71 12.81 11.95
CA TRP A 22 11.83 12.05 11.35
C TRP A 22 13.10 12.05 12.19
N SER A 23 13.16 12.88 13.24
CA SER A 23 14.36 13.05 14.07
C SER A 23 14.72 11.85 14.97
N SER A 24 13.78 10.93 15.22
CA SER A 24 14.03 9.73 16.04
C SER A 24 13.36 8.50 15.44
N LYS A 25 14.06 7.36 15.48
CA LYS A 25 13.50 6.05 15.07
C LYS A 25 12.25 5.67 15.84
N SER A 26 12.13 6.09 17.10
CA SER A 26 10.92 5.85 17.90
C SER A 26 9.68 6.55 17.35
N ASN A 27 9.85 7.57 16.49
CA ASN A 27 8.78 8.45 16.02
C ASN A 27 8.19 8.02 14.67
N TYR A 28 8.79 7.04 13.99
CA TYR A 28 8.29 6.50 12.72
C TYR A 28 8.28 4.98 12.69
N ASN A 29 7.40 4.44 11.85
CA ASN A 29 6.95 3.07 11.93
C ASN A 29 7.90 2.12 11.18
N LEU A 30 8.73 1.37 11.91
CA LEU A 30 9.54 0.30 11.34
C LEU A 30 8.70 -0.96 11.12
N ILE A 31 8.88 -1.60 9.96
CA ILE A 31 8.19 -2.88 9.67
C ILE A 31 8.98 -4.04 10.24
N ASN A 32 8.30 -4.93 10.96
CA ASN A 32 8.83 -6.24 11.28
C ASN A 32 8.74 -7.15 10.05
N PHE A 33 9.73 -7.09 9.15
CA PHE A 33 9.77 -7.94 7.97
C PHE A 33 9.97 -9.41 8.35
N TYR A 34 9.39 -10.34 7.57
CA TYR A 34 9.54 -11.78 7.86
C TYR A 34 10.96 -12.32 7.64
N GLN A 35 11.75 -11.62 6.83
CA GLN A 35 13.17 -11.89 6.61
C GLN A 35 13.89 -10.58 6.24
N GLU A 36 15.21 -10.53 6.47
CA GLU A 36 16.01 -9.34 6.19
C GLU A 36 16.20 -9.07 4.68
N LYS A 37 16.42 -10.14 3.91
CA LYS A 37 16.73 -10.07 2.48
C LYS A 37 15.44 -9.97 1.66
N LEU A 38 14.87 -8.77 1.60
CA LEU A 38 13.79 -8.39 0.69
C LEU A 38 14.25 -7.31 -0.27
N THR A 39 13.73 -7.34 -1.50
CA THR A 39 13.93 -6.23 -2.44
C THR A 39 13.27 -4.97 -1.90
N ASP A 40 13.82 -3.81 -2.24
CA ASP A 40 13.29 -2.54 -1.76
C ASP A 40 11.84 -2.33 -2.24
N ASP A 41 11.50 -2.74 -3.46
CA ASP A 41 10.11 -2.72 -3.94
C ASP A 41 9.18 -3.63 -3.12
N SER A 42 9.65 -4.81 -2.70
CA SER A 42 8.86 -5.68 -1.81
C SER A 42 8.63 -5.04 -0.44
N LYS A 43 9.63 -4.32 0.10
CA LYS A 43 9.46 -3.58 1.36
C LYS A 43 8.45 -2.44 1.21
N LEU A 44 8.49 -1.70 0.11
CA LEU A 44 7.54 -0.62 -0.20
C LEU A 44 6.11 -1.14 -0.38
N LEU A 45 5.94 -2.26 -1.09
CA LEU A 45 4.61 -2.85 -1.24
C LEU A 45 4.09 -3.40 0.10
N SER A 46 4.94 -4.02 0.91
CA SER A 46 4.57 -4.46 2.27
C SER A 46 4.09 -3.30 3.13
N HIS A 47 4.78 -2.17 3.06
CA HIS A 47 4.42 -0.92 3.73
C HIS A 47 3.07 -0.38 3.25
N TRP A 48 2.82 -0.41 1.95
CA TRP A 48 1.53 -0.05 1.37
C TRP A 48 0.39 -0.95 1.89
N LEU A 49 0.59 -2.27 1.95
CA LEU A 49 -0.41 -3.20 2.47
C LEU A 49 -0.70 -2.96 3.96
N CYS A 50 0.32 -2.61 4.75
CA CYS A 50 0.12 -2.19 6.14
C CYS A 50 -0.81 -0.99 6.22
N TYR A 51 -0.59 0.04 5.40
CA TYR A 51 -1.46 1.22 5.34
C TYR A 51 -2.89 0.92 4.89
N ILE A 52 -3.12 -0.09 4.04
CA ILE A 52 -4.48 -0.57 3.74
C ILE A 52 -5.20 -0.99 5.02
N THR A 53 -4.51 -1.71 5.90
CA THR A 53 -5.07 -2.23 7.16
C THR A 53 -4.96 -1.28 8.36
N ASP A 54 -4.26 -0.16 8.22
CA ASP A 54 -4.07 0.84 9.29
C ASP A 54 -5.36 1.63 9.55
N ARG A 55 -6.34 0.98 10.18
CA ARG A 55 -7.70 1.51 10.33
C ARG A 55 -8.22 1.31 11.76
N GLN A 56 -8.01 2.33 12.60
CA GLN A 56 -8.46 2.34 14.01
C GLN A 56 -7.96 1.12 14.79
N MET A 57 -6.71 0.72 14.56
CA MET A 57 -6.01 -0.31 15.32
C MET A 57 -4.73 0.29 15.89
N ASP A 58 -4.16 -0.39 16.88
CA ASP A 58 -2.82 -0.05 17.36
C ASP A 58 -1.83 -0.17 16.19
N PHE A 59 -1.15 0.93 15.87
CA PHE A 59 -0.20 0.98 14.78
C PHE A 59 0.92 -0.04 14.98
N THR A 60 1.41 -0.23 16.20
CA THR A 60 2.48 -1.20 16.50
C THR A 60 2.04 -2.61 16.11
N ARG A 61 0.78 -2.97 16.36
CA ARG A 61 0.22 -4.27 15.97
C ARG A 61 0.23 -4.45 14.45
N ILE A 62 -0.09 -3.42 13.69
CA ILE A 62 -0.07 -3.47 12.22
C ILE A 62 1.37 -3.67 11.73
N TRP A 63 2.31 -2.82 12.16
CA TRP A 63 3.68 -2.87 11.65
C TRP A 63 4.47 -4.09 12.14
N ASN A 64 4.18 -4.59 13.35
CA ASN A 64 4.87 -5.73 13.95
C ASN A 64 4.29 -7.08 13.51
N ILE A 65 2.97 -7.20 13.40
CA ILE A 65 2.30 -8.48 13.10
C ILE A 65 1.89 -8.54 11.63
N ALA A 66 1.13 -7.53 11.17
CA ALA A 66 0.67 -7.50 9.79
C ALA A 66 1.85 -7.28 8.82
N GLY A 67 2.84 -6.47 9.21
CA GLY A 67 4.08 -6.27 8.45
C GLY A 67 4.85 -7.56 8.20
N PHE A 68 4.92 -8.45 9.20
CA PHE A 68 5.55 -9.77 9.07
C PHE A 68 4.78 -10.62 8.04
N ILE A 69 3.45 -10.72 8.19
CA ILE A 69 2.62 -11.52 7.28
C ILE A 69 2.62 -10.96 5.86
N PHE A 70 2.47 -9.64 5.71
CA PHE A 70 2.35 -8.98 4.41
C PHE A 70 3.66 -8.96 3.63
N SER A 71 4.80 -8.86 4.32
CA SER A 71 6.09 -8.97 3.65
C SER A 71 6.35 -10.37 3.08
N GLU A 72 5.92 -11.40 3.80
CA GLU A 72 5.97 -12.77 3.29
C GLU A 72 4.99 -13.00 2.14
N LEU A 73 3.77 -12.46 2.24
CA LEU A 73 2.77 -12.50 1.18
C LEU A 73 3.29 -11.86 -0.11
N VAL A 74 3.86 -10.65 -0.01
CA VAL A 74 4.41 -9.91 -1.16
C VAL A 74 5.53 -10.69 -1.84
N ASP A 75 6.52 -11.16 -1.06
CA ASP A 75 7.63 -11.93 -1.60
C ASP A 75 7.14 -13.25 -2.25
N SER A 76 6.20 -13.94 -1.59
CA SER A 76 5.62 -15.17 -2.10
C SER A 76 4.83 -14.96 -3.40
N ILE A 77 4.03 -13.89 -3.49
CA ILE A 77 3.29 -13.56 -4.72
C ILE A 77 4.25 -13.26 -5.86
N LYS A 78 5.29 -12.46 -5.62
CA LYS A 78 6.28 -12.15 -6.65
C LYS A 78 7.04 -13.37 -7.15
N LYS A 79 7.51 -14.22 -6.22
CA LYS A 79 8.25 -15.46 -6.57
C LYS A 79 7.38 -16.48 -7.30
N LYS A 80 6.14 -16.67 -6.86
CA LYS A 80 5.22 -17.66 -7.45
C LYS A 80 4.39 -17.12 -8.60
N ASN A 81 4.41 -15.81 -8.82
CA ASN A 81 3.59 -15.10 -9.80
C ASN A 81 2.10 -15.48 -9.72
N SER A 82 1.55 -15.62 -8.50
CA SER A 82 0.22 -16.23 -8.29
C SER A 82 -0.60 -15.58 -7.19
N ILE A 83 -1.77 -15.06 -7.59
CA ILE A 83 -2.78 -14.48 -6.69
C ILE A 83 -3.58 -15.55 -5.92
N GLU A 84 -3.44 -16.84 -6.27
CA GLU A 84 -4.07 -17.96 -5.54
C GLU A 84 -3.58 -18.07 -4.09
N LEU A 85 -2.47 -17.40 -3.74
CA LEU A 85 -2.02 -17.23 -2.36
C LEU A 85 -3.01 -16.45 -1.48
N LEU A 86 -4.00 -15.77 -2.08
CA LEU A 86 -5.11 -15.13 -1.36
C LEU A 86 -6.38 -15.97 -1.36
N ASN A 87 -6.37 -17.17 -1.94
CA ASN A 87 -7.54 -18.04 -2.02
C ASN A 87 -7.77 -18.77 -0.67
N PRO A 88 -8.82 -18.48 0.10
CA PRO A 88 -9.02 -19.09 1.43
C PRO A 88 -9.24 -20.61 1.40
N ASP A 89 -9.52 -21.20 0.24
CA ASP A 89 -9.76 -22.64 0.08
C ASP A 89 -8.47 -23.42 -0.25
N LYS A 90 -7.31 -22.77 -0.27
CA LYS A 90 -6.02 -23.38 -0.58
C LYS A 90 -5.15 -23.51 0.66
N ASP A 91 -4.50 -24.65 0.85
CA ASP A 91 -3.55 -24.86 1.96
C ASP A 91 -2.35 -23.91 1.91
N ILE A 92 -2.00 -23.45 0.71
CA ILE A 92 -0.90 -22.51 0.51
C ILE A 92 -1.25 -21.05 0.81
N SER A 93 -2.51 -20.79 1.17
CA SER A 93 -3.07 -19.45 1.31
C SER A 93 -2.51 -18.69 2.51
N PHE A 94 -2.46 -17.37 2.35
CA PHE A 94 -2.25 -16.42 3.43
C PHE A 94 -3.56 -16.03 4.12
N ILE A 95 -4.69 -16.66 3.78
CA ILE A 95 -6.00 -16.44 4.40
C ILE A 95 -6.43 -17.72 5.10
N LYS A 96 -6.61 -17.65 6.42
CA LYS A 96 -7.02 -18.78 7.26
C LYS A 96 -8.42 -18.56 7.81
N LYS A 97 -9.26 -19.59 7.69
CA LYS A 97 -10.54 -19.67 8.39
C LYS A 97 -10.29 -19.91 9.89
N MET A 98 -10.86 -19.06 10.73
CA MET A 98 -10.76 -19.09 12.18
C MET A 98 -11.92 -19.89 12.80
N ARG A 99 -11.75 -20.36 14.04
CA ARG A 99 -12.76 -21.18 14.76
C ARG A 99 -14.14 -20.52 14.87
N ASN A 100 -14.19 -19.19 14.93
CA ASN A 100 -15.43 -18.40 15.01
C ASN A 100 -16.09 -18.14 13.63
N ASN A 101 -15.82 -19.00 12.64
CA ASN A 101 -16.18 -18.80 11.23
C ASN A 101 -15.65 -17.48 10.63
N GLY A 102 -14.74 -16.76 11.30
CA GLY A 102 -14.05 -15.60 10.78
C GLY A 102 -12.89 -15.99 9.87
N TYR A 103 -12.20 -14.99 9.33
CA TYR A 103 -10.96 -15.19 8.60
C TYR A 103 -9.90 -14.24 9.12
N ALA A 104 -8.64 -14.65 9.00
CA ALA A 104 -7.47 -13.87 9.34
C ALA A 104 -6.42 -14.02 8.24
N PHE A 105 -5.56 -13.03 8.12
CA PHE A 105 -4.28 -13.22 7.44
C PHE A 105 -3.40 -14.13 8.30
N ILE A 106 -2.63 -15.01 7.66
CA ILE A 106 -1.71 -15.93 8.33
C ILE A 106 -0.34 -15.89 7.63
N SER A 107 0.73 -15.89 8.42
CA SER A 107 2.07 -16.13 7.92
C SER A 107 2.28 -17.62 7.69
N ARG A 108 2.99 -17.96 6.62
CA ARG A 108 3.43 -19.32 6.38
C ARG A 108 4.69 -19.66 7.17
N SER A 109 5.49 -18.65 7.47
CA SER A 109 6.66 -18.76 8.34
C SER A 109 6.26 -18.91 9.80
N LYS A 110 7.09 -19.65 10.54
CA LYS A 110 7.00 -19.72 12.00
C LYS A 110 7.60 -18.46 12.62
N VAL A 111 7.22 -18.18 13.86
CA VAL A 111 7.77 -17.07 14.66
C VAL A 111 9.28 -17.22 14.85
N ASN A 112 9.76 -18.44 15.10
CA ASN A 112 11.15 -18.75 15.40
C ASN A 112 11.71 -17.80 16.49
N GLU A 113 12.84 -17.16 16.21
CA GLU A 113 13.54 -16.24 17.13
C GLU A 113 13.09 -14.77 16.99
N ASN A 114 11.98 -14.49 16.30
CA ASN A 114 11.51 -13.12 16.11
C ASN A 114 11.06 -12.51 17.45
N LYS A 115 11.96 -11.75 18.09
CA LYS A 115 11.75 -11.14 19.41
C LYS A 115 10.52 -10.24 19.50
N ILE A 116 10.18 -9.56 18.40
CA ILE A 116 9.00 -8.69 18.34
C ILE A 116 7.74 -9.56 18.49
N LEU A 117 7.60 -10.60 17.69
CA LEU A 117 6.44 -11.50 17.75
C LEU A 117 6.37 -12.25 19.09
N LEU A 118 7.51 -12.72 19.63
CA LEU A 118 7.57 -13.33 20.95
C LEU A 118 7.04 -12.38 22.05
N SER A 119 7.32 -11.07 21.95
CA SER A 119 6.80 -10.07 22.90
C SER A 119 5.27 -9.87 22.83
N TYR A 120 4.62 -10.27 21.73
CA TYR A 120 3.16 -10.31 21.61
C TYR A 120 2.55 -11.62 22.13
N GLY A 121 3.36 -12.52 22.68
CA GLY A 121 2.91 -13.79 23.27
C GLY A 121 2.76 -14.95 22.29
N PHE A 122 3.24 -14.81 21.04
CA PHE A 122 3.32 -15.96 20.13
C PHE A 122 4.45 -16.89 20.57
N LYS A 123 4.32 -18.20 20.29
CA LYS A 123 5.38 -19.19 20.52
C LYS A 123 6.26 -19.37 19.28
N SER A 124 7.51 -19.79 19.49
CA SER A 124 8.51 -19.96 18.42
C SER A 124 8.01 -20.87 17.27
N GLU A 125 7.30 -21.94 17.61
CA GLU A 125 6.80 -22.92 16.65
C GLU A 125 5.49 -22.52 15.96
N GLU A 126 4.84 -21.45 16.40
CA GLU A 126 3.54 -21.00 15.91
C GLU A 126 3.65 -20.20 14.60
N GLN A 127 2.58 -20.24 13.81
CA GLN A 127 2.35 -19.33 12.70
C GLN A 127 1.52 -18.14 13.19
N VAL A 128 1.94 -16.94 12.81
CA VAL A 128 1.31 -15.70 13.24
C VAL A 128 0.04 -15.45 12.45
N THR A 129 -1.01 -14.96 13.12
CA THR A 129 -2.25 -14.53 12.48
C THR A 129 -2.58 -13.07 12.78
N PHE A 130 -3.24 -12.41 11.84
CA PHE A 130 -3.67 -11.02 11.95
C PHE A 130 -5.06 -10.84 11.33
N THR A 131 -6.01 -10.34 12.13
CA THR A 131 -7.33 -9.93 11.63
C THR A 131 -7.38 -8.40 11.62
N SER A 132 -7.57 -7.81 10.45
CA SER A 132 -7.77 -6.36 10.33
C SER A 132 -9.15 -5.95 10.87
N ARG A 133 -9.29 -4.70 11.32
CA ARG A 133 -10.55 -4.23 11.91
C ARG A 133 -11.71 -4.17 10.92
N TYR A 134 -11.45 -3.81 9.66
CA TYR A 134 -12.49 -3.65 8.63
C TYR A 134 -12.56 -4.84 7.68
N TYR A 135 -12.21 -6.02 8.19
CA TYR A 135 -12.35 -7.27 7.45
C TYR A 135 -13.82 -7.52 7.09
N PRO A 136 -14.18 -7.88 5.83
CA PRO A 136 -13.29 -8.29 4.74
C PRO A 136 -12.85 -7.17 3.78
N SER A 137 -13.27 -5.92 3.96
CA SER A 137 -12.97 -4.82 3.03
C SER A 137 -11.47 -4.65 2.79
N ASP A 138 -10.66 -4.79 3.82
CA ASP A 138 -9.20 -4.66 3.68
C ASP A 138 -8.60 -5.83 2.87
N TYR A 139 -9.12 -7.06 3.04
CA TYR A 139 -8.75 -8.20 2.19
C TYR A 139 -9.06 -7.93 0.71
N PHE A 140 -10.25 -7.41 0.40
CA PHE A 140 -10.61 -7.07 -0.98
C PHE A 140 -9.73 -5.95 -1.54
N SER A 141 -9.38 -4.97 -0.73
CA SER A 141 -8.44 -3.90 -1.12
C SER A 141 -7.08 -4.48 -1.50
N ILE A 142 -6.57 -5.45 -0.73
CA ILE A 142 -5.31 -6.16 -1.01
C ILE A 142 -5.44 -7.03 -2.27
N LEU A 143 -6.52 -7.81 -2.40
CA LEU A 143 -6.79 -8.63 -3.60
C LEU A 143 -6.80 -7.77 -4.88
N TYR A 144 -7.53 -6.66 -4.86
CA TYR A 144 -7.63 -5.75 -5.98
C TYR A 144 -6.31 -5.03 -6.29
N THR A 145 -5.52 -4.73 -5.25
CA THR A 145 -4.16 -4.19 -5.42
C THR A 145 -3.30 -5.17 -6.21
N PHE A 146 -3.25 -6.44 -5.79
CA PHE A 146 -2.44 -7.44 -6.48
C PHE A 146 -2.95 -7.74 -7.89
N ASP A 147 -4.27 -7.77 -8.11
CA ASP A 147 -4.82 -8.02 -9.44
C ASP A 147 -4.41 -6.93 -10.45
N VAL A 148 -4.40 -5.65 -10.03
CA VAL A 148 -3.85 -4.55 -10.84
C VAL A 148 -2.33 -4.69 -11.00
N LEU A 149 -1.58 -4.92 -9.91
CA LEU A 149 -0.11 -5.00 -9.96
C LEU A 149 0.38 -6.21 -10.77
N LYS A 150 -0.45 -7.23 -11.02
CA LYS A 150 -0.11 -8.32 -11.95
C LYS A 150 0.32 -7.80 -13.33
N HIS A 151 -0.23 -6.67 -13.78
CA HIS A 151 0.13 -6.02 -15.05
C HIS A 151 1.43 -5.20 -14.97
N PHE A 152 2.04 -5.15 -13.80
CA PHE A 152 3.28 -4.44 -13.49
C PHE A 152 4.27 -5.38 -12.78
N ASP A 153 4.23 -6.69 -13.09
CA ASP A 153 5.08 -7.74 -12.49
C ASP A 153 5.02 -7.78 -10.96
N TYR A 154 3.85 -7.49 -10.40
CA TYR A 154 3.63 -7.33 -8.96
C TYR A 154 4.53 -6.26 -8.29
N SER A 155 5.05 -5.30 -9.07
CA SER A 155 5.92 -4.22 -8.59
C SER A 155 5.13 -2.92 -8.37
N LEU A 156 5.17 -2.43 -7.12
CA LEU A 156 4.56 -1.14 -6.78
C LEU A 156 5.32 0.01 -7.43
N THR A 157 6.64 -0.11 -7.52
CA THR A 157 7.52 0.88 -8.14
C THR A 157 7.26 0.97 -9.62
N LYS A 158 7.13 -0.15 -10.35
CA LYS A 158 6.76 -0.13 -11.79
C LYS A 158 5.43 0.59 -12.01
N TYR A 159 4.44 0.30 -11.16
CA TYR A 159 3.17 1.01 -11.18
C TYR A 159 3.36 2.52 -10.97
N ILE A 160 4.08 2.93 -9.92
CA ILE A 160 4.35 4.34 -9.62
C ILE A 160 5.12 5.02 -10.76
N VAL A 161 6.16 4.39 -11.29
CA VAL A 161 7.00 4.91 -12.39
C VAL A 161 6.18 5.15 -13.64
N ASN A 162 5.29 4.22 -14.00
CA ASN A 162 4.36 4.40 -15.11
C ASN A 162 3.52 5.68 -14.93
N GLN A 163 3.06 5.95 -13.72
CA GLN A 163 2.25 7.14 -13.42
C GLN A 163 3.07 8.43 -13.34
N LEU A 164 4.30 8.34 -12.85
CA LEU A 164 5.24 9.45 -12.79
C LEU A 164 5.55 9.97 -14.19
N TYR A 165 5.93 9.10 -15.12
CA TYR A 165 6.26 9.53 -16.49
C TYR A 165 5.08 10.17 -17.22
N LYS A 166 3.85 9.72 -16.95
CA LYS A 166 2.62 10.27 -17.54
C LYS A 166 2.26 11.66 -17.02
N HIS A 167 2.66 11.96 -15.80
CA HIS A 167 2.21 13.16 -15.09
C HIS A 167 3.34 14.09 -14.67
N LYS A 168 4.61 13.77 -14.97
CA LYS A 168 5.80 14.53 -14.53
C LYS A 168 5.74 16.01 -14.89
N ASP A 169 5.09 16.38 -15.99
CA ASP A 169 5.00 17.76 -16.47
C ASP A 169 3.77 18.50 -15.90
N SER A 170 2.89 17.80 -15.17
CA SER A 170 1.75 18.42 -14.50
C SER A 170 2.21 19.10 -13.20
N SER A 171 1.74 20.32 -12.95
CA SER A 171 2.05 21.06 -11.71
C SER A 171 1.49 20.38 -10.44
N ASP A 172 0.52 19.47 -10.59
CA ASP A 172 -0.12 18.72 -9.52
C ASP A 172 0.22 17.22 -9.53
N TYR A 173 1.37 16.84 -10.09
CA TYR A 173 1.76 15.44 -10.29
C TYR A 173 1.74 14.59 -9.01
N ILE A 174 2.07 15.13 -7.84
CA ILE A 174 1.98 14.41 -6.54
C ILE A 174 0.52 14.03 -6.23
N LYS A 175 -0.44 14.92 -6.49
CA LYS A 175 -1.86 14.65 -6.28
C LYS A 175 -2.38 13.62 -7.29
N ARG A 176 -1.85 13.62 -8.51
CA ARG A 176 -2.14 12.60 -9.52
C ARG A 176 -1.57 11.25 -9.12
N LEU A 177 -0.35 11.20 -8.62
CA LEU A 177 0.25 9.98 -8.08
C LEU A 177 -0.56 9.41 -6.91
N LEU A 178 -1.01 10.27 -5.98
CA LEU A 178 -1.92 9.88 -4.91
C LEU A 178 -3.24 9.32 -5.48
N PHE A 179 -3.80 9.96 -6.50
CA PHE A 179 -5.01 9.46 -7.13
C PHE A 179 -4.79 8.09 -7.77
N SER A 180 -3.66 7.85 -8.43
CA SER A 180 -3.31 6.54 -8.96
C SER A 180 -3.18 5.49 -7.85
N LEU A 181 -2.53 5.80 -6.72
CA LEU A 181 -2.51 4.90 -5.56
C LEU A 181 -3.91 4.64 -4.97
N TYR A 182 -4.79 5.64 -5.01
CA TYR A 182 -6.21 5.45 -4.66
C TYR A 182 -6.92 4.52 -5.65
N LEU A 183 -6.67 4.66 -6.96
CA LEU A 183 -7.18 3.76 -7.99
C LEU A 183 -6.68 2.34 -7.76
N LEU A 184 -5.41 2.17 -7.38
CA LEU A 184 -4.81 0.87 -7.12
C LEU A 184 -5.60 0.05 -6.09
N SER A 185 -5.90 0.65 -4.93
CA SER A 185 -6.42 -0.11 -3.78
C SER A 185 -7.84 0.22 -3.35
N TYR A 186 -8.25 1.50 -3.44
CA TYR A 186 -9.45 1.99 -2.76
C TYR A 186 -10.65 2.29 -3.67
N TYR A 187 -10.39 2.50 -4.97
CA TYR A 187 -11.44 2.77 -5.94
C TYR A 187 -12.39 1.59 -6.12
N GLU A 188 -13.70 1.85 -6.10
CA GLU A 188 -14.76 0.86 -6.35
C GLU A 188 -14.67 -0.44 -5.51
N ILE A 189 -14.16 -0.41 -4.26
CA ILE A 189 -14.13 -1.62 -3.41
C ILE A 189 -15.56 -2.15 -3.12
N GLY A 190 -16.52 -1.24 -2.97
CA GLY A 190 -17.88 -1.56 -2.52
C GLY A 190 -17.94 -1.87 -1.02
N GLN A 191 -18.95 -2.64 -0.62
CA GLN A 191 -19.18 -3.06 0.77
C GLN A 191 -19.22 -4.59 0.84
N PRO A 192 -18.05 -5.27 0.80
CA PRO A 192 -18.02 -6.72 0.82
C PRO A 192 -18.52 -7.28 2.16
N LYS A 193 -19.20 -8.42 2.08
CA LYS A 193 -19.73 -9.15 3.25
C LYS A 193 -18.83 -10.33 3.59
N LYS A 194 -18.91 -10.80 4.84
CA LYS A 194 -18.12 -11.94 5.34
C LYS A 194 -18.24 -13.18 4.43
N ASP A 195 -19.45 -13.48 3.97
CA ASP A 195 -19.73 -14.63 3.10
C ASP A 195 -19.27 -14.45 1.65
N ASP A 196 -18.72 -13.28 1.29
CA ASP A 196 -18.12 -13.11 -0.02
C ASP A 196 -16.75 -13.82 -0.10
N LEU A 197 -16.03 -14.01 1.01
CA LEU A 197 -14.66 -14.56 1.00
C LEU A 197 -14.56 -15.97 0.44
N VAL A 198 -15.52 -16.84 0.79
CA VAL A 198 -15.60 -18.23 0.28
C VAL A 198 -15.84 -18.28 -1.24
N LYS A 199 -16.21 -17.15 -1.86
CA LYS A 199 -16.50 -17.06 -3.30
C LYS A 199 -15.28 -16.54 -4.05
N PHE A 200 -14.10 -17.10 -3.79
CA PHE A 200 -12.83 -16.59 -4.32
C PHE A 200 -12.85 -16.39 -5.84
N LYS A 201 -13.31 -17.39 -6.61
CA LYS A 201 -13.45 -17.27 -8.07
C LYS A 201 -14.30 -16.07 -8.50
N LYS A 202 -15.47 -15.87 -7.86
CA LYS A 202 -16.35 -14.72 -8.14
C LYS A 202 -15.68 -13.40 -7.80
N ASN A 203 -14.92 -13.35 -6.71
CA ASN A 203 -14.19 -12.15 -6.28
C ASN A 203 -13.04 -11.82 -7.22
N LEU A 204 -12.35 -12.84 -7.73
CA LEU A 204 -11.30 -12.68 -8.73
C LEU A 204 -11.89 -12.15 -10.06
N GLU A 205 -13.07 -12.64 -10.48
CA GLU A 205 -13.74 -12.06 -11.66
C GLU A 205 -14.17 -10.60 -11.45
N LYS A 206 -14.59 -10.22 -10.24
CA LYS A 206 -14.81 -8.80 -9.91
C LYS A 206 -13.51 -7.99 -9.94
N ALA A 207 -12.42 -8.56 -9.43
CA ALA A 207 -11.09 -7.94 -9.45
C ALA A 207 -10.65 -7.66 -10.89
N LYS A 208 -10.72 -8.67 -11.77
CA LYS A 208 -10.35 -8.54 -13.19
C LYS A 208 -11.14 -7.44 -13.89
N LYS A 209 -12.47 -7.43 -13.73
CA LYS A 209 -13.33 -6.38 -14.32
C LYS A 209 -12.96 -4.98 -13.82
N ARG A 210 -12.62 -4.85 -12.53
CA ARG A 210 -12.14 -3.59 -11.95
C ARG A 210 -10.77 -3.22 -12.52
N THR A 211 -9.86 -4.17 -12.63
CA THR A 211 -8.52 -3.98 -13.19
C THR A 211 -8.59 -3.52 -14.63
N GLU A 212 -9.43 -4.11 -15.48
CA GLU A 212 -9.65 -3.66 -16.86
C GLU A 212 -10.09 -2.20 -16.94
N LYS A 213 -11.01 -1.76 -16.06
CA LYS A 213 -11.41 -0.34 -16.00
C LYS A 213 -10.25 0.55 -15.59
N ILE A 214 -9.47 0.13 -14.59
CA ILE A 214 -8.32 0.90 -14.12
C ILE A 214 -7.27 0.99 -15.22
N LEU A 215 -6.89 -0.11 -15.86
CA LEU A 215 -5.92 -0.08 -16.95
C LEU A 215 -6.37 0.83 -18.09
N LYS A 216 -7.66 0.86 -18.42
CA LYS A 216 -8.22 1.86 -19.37
C LYS A 216 -8.08 3.29 -18.88
N LEU A 217 -8.29 3.58 -17.59
CA LEU A 217 -8.05 4.91 -17.03
C LEU A 217 -6.57 5.29 -17.04
N LEU A 218 -5.70 4.32 -16.86
CA LEU A 218 -4.25 4.55 -16.82
C LEU A 218 -3.65 4.62 -18.23
N ASP A 219 -4.35 4.22 -19.28
CA ASP A 219 -3.85 4.23 -20.65
C ASP A 219 -3.69 5.67 -21.20
N ASP A 220 -2.69 5.86 -22.07
CA ASP A 220 -2.27 7.18 -22.58
C ASP A 220 -3.00 7.61 -23.85
N ASP A 221 -3.92 6.81 -24.37
CA ASP A 221 -4.82 7.22 -25.44
C ASP A 221 -5.56 8.53 -25.06
N ASN A 222 -5.66 9.47 -26.02
CA ASN A 222 -6.26 10.78 -25.80
C ASN A 222 -7.65 10.71 -25.14
N LYS A 223 -8.49 9.75 -25.53
CA LYS A 223 -9.81 9.55 -24.94
C LYS A 223 -9.72 9.08 -23.50
N ASN A 224 -8.79 8.16 -23.20
CA ASN A 224 -8.58 7.62 -21.86
C ASN A 224 -8.00 8.68 -20.91
N LYS A 225 -7.11 9.54 -21.41
CA LYS A 225 -6.60 10.71 -20.67
C LYS A 225 -7.70 11.68 -20.25
N GLU A 226 -8.69 11.93 -21.10
CA GLU A 226 -9.86 12.73 -20.73
C GLU A 226 -10.68 12.08 -19.61
N ILE A 227 -10.90 10.76 -19.70
CA ILE A 227 -11.63 10.00 -18.68
C ILE A 227 -10.86 10.03 -17.35
N PHE A 228 -9.54 9.81 -17.36
CA PHE A 228 -8.68 9.93 -16.19
C PHE A 228 -8.84 11.31 -15.54
N ASN A 229 -8.73 12.38 -16.33
CA ASN A 229 -8.86 13.75 -15.83
C ASN A 229 -10.26 14.03 -15.26
N LYS A 230 -11.32 13.44 -15.83
CA LYS A 230 -12.68 13.54 -15.30
C LYS A 230 -12.80 12.84 -13.94
N GLU A 231 -12.30 11.63 -13.81
CA GLU A 231 -12.31 10.90 -12.52
C GLU A 231 -11.40 11.56 -11.49
N TYR A 232 -10.25 12.09 -11.91
CA TYR A 232 -9.36 12.87 -11.06
C TYR A 232 -10.04 14.14 -10.55
N LYS A 233 -10.76 14.89 -11.39
CA LYS A 233 -11.55 16.05 -10.96
C LYS A 233 -12.63 15.65 -9.93
N LYS A 234 -13.29 14.51 -10.11
CA LYS A 234 -14.24 13.97 -9.12
C LYS A 234 -13.54 13.62 -7.80
N PHE A 235 -12.34 13.05 -7.87
CA PHE A 235 -11.51 12.74 -6.71
C PHE A 235 -11.05 13.99 -5.95
N LEU A 236 -10.77 15.09 -6.66
CA LEU A 236 -10.50 16.38 -6.01
C LEU A 236 -11.77 17.00 -5.42
N SER A 237 -12.91 16.86 -6.11
CA SER A 237 -14.19 17.38 -5.65
C SER A 237 -14.62 16.76 -4.31
N LYS A 238 -15.38 17.52 -3.50
CA LYS A 238 -15.91 17.06 -2.20
C LYS A 238 -14.85 16.65 -1.16
N GLY A 239 -13.60 17.08 -1.35
CA GLY A 239 -12.49 16.83 -0.43
C GLY A 239 -12.09 15.35 -0.32
N ASN A 240 -12.42 14.51 -1.31
CA ASN A 240 -12.10 13.07 -1.24
C ASN A 240 -10.58 12.83 -1.19
N ILE A 241 -9.79 13.71 -1.83
CA ILE A 241 -8.34 13.77 -1.69
C ILE A 241 -7.87 13.84 -0.22
N PHE A 242 -8.54 14.63 0.62
CA PHE A 242 -8.19 14.78 2.04
C PHE A 242 -8.65 13.60 2.90
N LYS A 243 -9.63 12.82 2.41
CA LYS A 243 -10.07 11.58 3.05
C LYS A 243 -9.08 10.44 2.85
N GLN A 244 -8.15 10.55 1.90
CA GLN A 244 -7.11 9.55 1.64
C GLN A 244 -5.90 9.70 2.57
N LYS A 245 -6.13 9.88 3.87
CA LYS A 245 -5.07 10.08 4.88
C LYS A 245 -3.96 9.02 4.78
N ARG A 246 -4.34 7.74 4.62
CA ARG A 246 -3.40 6.61 4.54
C ARG A 246 -2.52 6.67 3.29
N ALA A 247 -3.11 6.95 2.13
CA ALA A 247 -2.35 7.09 0.89
C ALA A 247 -1.38 8.28 0.96
N TRP A 248 -1.82 9.39 1.57
CA TRP A 248 -0.94 10.54 1.84
C TRP A 248 0.19 10.19 2.80
N CYS A 249 -0.09 9.47 3.89
CA CYS A 249 0.93 9.03 4.83
C CYS A 249 1.95 8.12 4.14
N SER A 250 1.52 7.15 3.33
CA SER A 250 2.43 6.29 2.58
C SER A 250 3.32 7.06 1.62
N LEU A 251 2.76 7.97 0.82
CA LEU A 251 3.55 8.81 -0.09
C LEU A 251 4.56 9.68 0.67
N ARG A 252 4.13 10.29 1.77
CA ARG A 252 5.03 11.09 2.59
C ARG A 252 6.17 10.24 3.15
N ASP A 253 5.89 9.04 3.62
CA ASP A 253 6.91 8.12 4.12
C ASP A 253 7.89 7.76 2.99
N PHE A 254 7.43 7.50 1.77
CA PHE A 254 8.30 7.26 0.61
C PHE A 254 9.21 8.45 0.30
N PHE A 255 8.72 9.69 0.47
CA PHE A 255 9.51 10.89 0.17
C PHE A 255 10.43 11.35 1.31
N LYS A 256 10.09 11.03 2.56
CA LYS A 256 10.73 11.67 3.73
C LYS A 256 11.17 10.72 4.84
N SER A 257 10.63 9.51 4.93
CA SER A 257 11.02 8.59 5.99
C SER A 257 12.48 8.18 5.82
N PRO A 258 13.33 8.27 6.87
CA PRO A 258 14.71 7.78 6.80
C PRO A 258 14.82 6.30 6.44
N GLU A 259 13.77 5.51 6.68
CA GLU A 259 13.72 4.09 6.31
C GLU A 259 13.20 3.86 4.89
N PHE A 260 12.05 4.45 4.53
CA PHE A 260 11.41 4.15 3.24
C PHE A 260 11.93 4.98 2.08
N LYS A 261 12.49 6.17 2.33
CA LYS A 261 13.08 7.01 1.28
C LYS A 261 14.22 6.30 0.55
N PRO A 262 15.22 5.71 1.23
CA PRO A 262 16.27 4.95 0.56
C PRO A 262 15.71 3.79 -0.27
N PHE A 263 14.73 3.03 0.25
CA PHE A 263 14.10 1.95 -0.50
C PHE A 263 13.42 2.45 -1.77
N PHE A 264 12.72 3.58 -1.68
CA PHE A 264 12.04 4.17 -2.82
C PHE A 264 13.02 4.71 -3.86
N GLU A 265 14.05 5.45 -3.45
CA GLU A 265 15.12 5.93 -4.35
C GLU A 265 15.81 4.77 -5.07
N ASN A 266 16.18 3.71 -4.34
CA ASN A 266 16.84 2.55 -4.93
C ASN A 266 15.92 1.82 -5.91
N SER A 267 14.64 1.66 -5.56
CA SER A 267 13.67 1.01 -6.45
C SER A 267 13.46 1.83 -7.73
N LEU A 268 13.34 3.16 -7.63
CA LEU A 268 13.25 4.05 -8.80
C LEU A 268 14.49 3.93 -9.70
N LYS A 269 15.69 3.88 -9.11
CA LYS A 269 16.94 3.66 -9.87
C LYS A 269 16.93 2.30 -10.57
N SER A 270 16.45 1.24 -9.90
CA SER A 270 16.35 -0.10 -10.50
C SER A 270 15.38 -0.15 -11.68
N GLU A 271 14.39 0.74 -11.72
CA GLU A 271 13.46 0.93 -12.84
C GLU A 271 13.97 1.98 -13.86
N ASN A 272 15.26 2.32 -13.83
CA ASN A 272 15.92 3.26 -14.74
C ASN A 272 15.25 4.65 -14.79
N VAL A 273 14.71 5.13 -13.67
CA VAL A 273 14.18 6.50 -13.58
C VAL A 273 15.33 7.49 -13.60
N GLY A 274 15.27 8.48 -14.50
CA GLY A 274 16.30 9.51 -14.63
C GLY A 274 16.50 10.31 -13.33
N SER A 275 17.76 10.65 -13.04
CA SER A 275 18.14 11.39 -11.82
C SER A 275 17.41 12.72 -11.66
N GLU A 276 17.11 13.41 -12.76
CA GLU A 276 16.31 14.65 -12.75
C GLU A 276 14.91 14.44 -12.16
N ILE A 277 14.23 13.35 -12.57
CA ILE A 277 12.89 13.02 -12.06
C ILE A 277 12.97 12.61 -10.59
N ILE A 278 13.98 11.80 -10.24
CA ILE A 278 14.23 11.41 -8.84
C ILE A 278 14.41 12.67 -7.99
N ASN A 279 15.31 13.57 -8.37
CA ASN A 279 15.58 14.79 -7.63
C ASN A 279 14.31 15.62 -7.44
N LYS A 280 13.50 15.78 -8.50
CA LYS A 280 12.20 16.48 -8.46
C LYS A 280 11.21 15.90 -7.44
N LEU A 281 11.27 14.58 -7.17
CA LEU A 281 10.39 13.93 -6.18
C LEU A 281 10.80 14.19 -4.73
N PHE A 282 12.09 14.43 -4.48
CA PHE A 282 12.65 14.51 -3.14
C PHE A 282 13.02 15.94 -2.71
N THR A 283 12.90 16.92 -3.60
CA THR A 283 12.92 18.37 -3.31
C THR A 283 11.54 18.91 -2.98
#